data_AF-A0AAV2KSS9-F1
#
_entry.id   AF-A0AAV2KSS9-F1
#
_cell.length_a   1.000
_cell.length_b   1.000
_cell.length_c   1.000
_cell.angle_alpha   90.00
_cell.angle_beta   90.00
_cell.angle_gamma   90.00
#
_symmetry.space_group_name_H-M   'P 1'
#
loop_
_entity.id
_entity.type
_entity.pdbx_description
1 polymer ?
#
loop_
_entity_poly.entity_id
_entity_poly.type
_entity_poly.pdbx_seq_one_letter_code
_entity_poly.pdbx_strand_id
1 'polypeptide(L)'
;MVRTNPVTALVSAGLLVFEEYLRSEYSEENLLFYLDCETFRSLPSESDRKMAARKIYREYVAVGAPLQINITCETREEIRISLSNPKPDCFSRAQKIVHSLMQHDSYPRFIKSQVYQAL
;
A
#
# COMPACT_ATOMS: atom_id res chain seq x y z
N MET A 1 -4.73 22.01 9.43
CA MET A 1 -5.37 21.00 10.29
C MET A 1 -5.19 19.65 9.62
N VAL A 2 -4.08 18.97 9.91
CA VAL A 2 -3.74 17.68 9.28
C VAL A 2 -4.70 16.65 9.86
N ARG A 3 -5.58 16.09 9.03
CA ARG A 3 -6.42 14.96 9.43
C ARG A 3 -5.53 13.73 9.51
N THR A 4 -4.90 13.53 10.66
CA THR A 4 -4.32 12.23 11.03
C THR A 4 -5.47 11.25 11.12
N ASN A 5 -5.54 10.35 10.14
CA ASN A 5 -6.54 9.30 10.05
C ASN A 5 -6.36 8.36 11.26
N PRO A 6 -7.39 8.03 12.06
CA PRO A 6 -7.23 7.21 13.26
C PRO A 6 -6.78 5.76 12.97
N VAL A 7 -6.82 5.31 11.70
CA VAL A 7 -6.32 4.00 11.28
C VAL A 7 -4.78 3.93 11.31
N THR A 8 -4.09 5.07 11.13
CA THR A 8 -2.63 5.19 11.31
C THR A 8 -2.18 5.16 12.79
N ALA A 9 -3.11 5.17 13.76
CA ALA A 9 -2.78 5.29 15.18
C ALA A 9 -2.64 3.96 15.93
N LEU A 10 -2.75 2.81 15.25
CA LEU A 10 -2.58 1.49 15.85
C LEU A 10 -1.60 0.60 15.04
N VAL A 11 -0.50 1.20 14.59
CA VAL A 11 0.60 0.44 13.98
C VAL A 11 1.30 -0.33 15.11
N SER A 12 1.25 -1.66 15.07
CA SER A 12 1.97 -2.49 16.05
C SER A 12 3.47 -2.19 15.99
N ALA A 13 4.20 -2.35 17.10
CA ALA A 13 5.64 -2.04 17.15
C ALA A 13 6.43 -2.76 16.03
N GLY A 14 6.07 -4.01 15.73
CA GLY A 14 6.69 -4.76 14.62
C GLY A 14 6.41 -4.18 13.24
N LEU A 15 5.24 -3.57 13.02
CA LEU A 15 4.89 -2.94 11.75
C LEU A 15 5.62 -1.61 11.55
N LEU A 16 5.82 -0.81 12.61
CA LEU A 16 6.65 0.41 12.56
C LEU A 16 8.10 0.08 12.22
N VAL A 17 8.62 -0.99 12.82
CA VAL A 17 10.00 -1.40 12.61
C VAL A 17 10.19 -1.99 11.22
N PHE A 18 9.19 -2.72 10.71
CA PHE A 18 9.20 -3.18 9.33
C PHE A 18 9.11 -2.01 8.32
N GLU A 19 8.30 -0.99 8.59
CA GLU A 19 8.22 0.22 7.76
C GLU A 19 9.58 0.94 7.69
N GLU A 20 10.26 1.12 8.83
CA GLU A 20 11.59 1.73 8.87
C GLU A 20 12.63 0.89 8.11
N TYR A 21 12.55 -0.44 8.24
CA TYR A 21 13.39 -1.34 7.47
C TYR A 21 13.16 -1.18 5.96
N LEU A 22 11.91 -1.15 5.51
CA LEU A 22 11.58 -0.99 4.09
C LEU A 22 12.05 0.36 3.54
N ARG A 23 11.96 1.43 4.35
CA ARG A 23 12.49 2.76 4.01
C ARG A 23 14.00 2.74 3.80
N SER A 24 14.73 1.96 4.61
CA SER A 24 16.18 1.79 4.42
C SER A 24 16.55 1.03 3.14
N GLU A 25 15.63 0.21 2.62
CA GLU A 25 15.77 -0.52 1.36
C GLU A 25 15.08 0.17 0.16
N TYR A 26 14.55 1.39 0.35
CA TYR A 26 13.77 2.12 -0.68
C TYR A 26 12.62 1.29 -1.27
N SER A 27 11.88 0.60 -0.39
CA SER A 27 10.77 -0.31 -0.76
C SER A 27 9.51 -0.09 0.08
N GLU A 28 9.43 1.03 0.80
CA GLU A 28 8.32 1.38 1.70
C GLU A 28 7.00 1.60 0.95
N GLU A 29 7.03 1.91 -0.34
CA GLU A 29 5.84 2.09 -1.17
C GLU A 29 4.93 0.86 -1.17
N ASN A 30 5.53 -0.32 -1.04
CA ASN A 30 4.81 -1.59 -1.01
C ASN A 30 3.92 -1.71 0.24
N LEU A 31 4.47 -1.33 1.40
CA LEU A 31 3.73 -1.39 2.65
C LEU A 31 2.68 -0.27 2.73
N LEU A 32 3.05 0.94 2.34
CA LEU A 32 2.13 2.08 2.34
C LEU A 32 0.93 1.83 1.42
N PHE A 33 1.17 1.32 0.21
CA PHE A 33 0.10 0.92 -0.71
C PHE A 33 -0.80 -0.17 -0.09
N TYR A 34 -0.21 -1.19 0.54
CA TYR A 34 -0.97 -2.27 1.15
C TYR A 34 -1.92 -1.75 2.26
N LEU A 35 -1.43 -0.86 3.14
CA LEU A 35 -2.21 -0.27 4.23
C LEU A 35 -3.30 0.69 3.71
N ASP A 36 -2.99 1.48 2.69
CA ASP A 36 -3.99 2.34 2.04
C ASP A 36 -5.10 1.51 1.36
N CYS A 37 -4.78 0.33 0.83
CA CYS A 37 -5.78 -0.60 0.28
C CYS A 37 -6.69 -1.22 1.36
N GLU A 38 -6.14 -1.61 2.51
CA GLU A 38 -6.95 -2.09 3.64
C GLU A 38 -7.90 -0.99 4.15
N THR A 39 -7.39 0.23 4.28
CA THR A 39 -8.19 1.40 4.64
C THR A 39 -9.29 1.64 3.61
N PHE A 40 -8.95 1.66 2.32
CA PHE A 40 -9.90 1.85 1.22
C PHE A 40 -11.04 0.83 1.24
N ARG A 41 -10.74 -0.45 1.51
CA ARG A 41 -11.76 -1.52 1.53
C ARG A 41 -12.80 -1.31 2.63
N SER A 42 -12.41 -0.69 3.75
CA SER A 42 -13.30 -0.40 4.88
C SER A 42 -14.14 0.87 4.74
N LEU A 43 -13.93 1.67 3.69
CA LEU A 43 -14.66 2.93 3.50
C LEU A 43 -16.16 2.66 3.21
N PRO A 44 -17.09 3.23 4.01
CA PRO A 44 -18.51 2.94 3.88
C PRO A 44 -19.17 3.70 2.71
N SER A 45 -18.75 4.93 2.45
CA SER A 45 -19.35 5.81 1.44
C SER A 45 -18.71 5.65 0.05
N GLU A 46 -19.55 5.71 -0.99
CA GLU A 46 -19.08 5.76 -2.38
C GLU A 46 -18.30 7.04 -2.68
N SER A 47 -18.67 8.18 -2.10
CA SER A 47 -17.92 9.44 -2.28
C SER A 47 -16.50 9.33 -1.75
N ASP A 48 -16.35 8.69 -0.59
CA ASP A 48 -15.07 8.53 0.08
C ASP A 48 -14.20 7.53 -0.69
N ARG A 49 -14.79 6.42 -1.16
CA ARG A 49 -14.12 5.49 -2.08
C ARG A 49 -13.66 6.18 -3.35
N LYS A 50 -14.49 7.01 -3.99
CA LYS A 50 -14.11 7.76 -5.20
C LYS A 50 -12.93 8.69 -4.96
N MET A 51 -12.89 9.39 -3.82
CA MET A 51 -11.79 10.26 -3.47
C MET A 51 -10.51 9.47 -3.16
N ALA A 52 -10.61 8.44 -2.32
CA ALA A 52 -9.49 7.59 -1.93
C ALA A 52 -8.91 6.82 -3.12
N ALA A 53 -9.74 6.26 -4.01
CA ALA A 53 -9.28 5.55 -5.20
C ALA A 53 -8.42 6.42 -6.11
N ARG A 54 -8.82 7.69 -6.31
CA ARG A 54 -8.03 8.66 -7.08
C ARG A 54 -6.71 9.02 -6.40
N LYS A 55 -6.69 9.11 -5.06
CA LYS A 55 -5.48 9.37 -4.28
C LYS A 55 -4.49 8.21 -4.43
N ILE A 56 -4.94 6.99 -4.11
CA ILE A 56 -4.16 5.76 -4.23
C ILE A 56 -3.62 5.58 -5.65
N TYR A 57 -4.45 5.84 -6.67
CA TYR A 57 -3.99 5.73 -8.05
C TYR A 57 -2.84 6.69 -8.36
N ARG A 58 -2.94 7.96 -7.94
CA ARG A 58 -1.91 8.97 -8.22
C ARG A 58 -0.61 8.75 -7.45
N GLU A 59 -0.72 8.23 -6.22
CA GLU A 59 0.44 8.02 -5.34
C GLU A 59 1.22 6.75 -5.71
N TYR A 60 0.53 5.67 -6.10
CA TYR A 60 1.16 4.35 -6.27
C TYR A 60 1.00 3.73 -7.66
N VAL A 61 -0.12 3.96 -8.35
CA VAL A 61 -0.51 3.16 -9.55
C VAL A 61 -0.24 3.89 -10.87
N ALA A 62 -0.24 5.21 -10.91
CA ALA A 62 0.03 5.96 -12.13
C ALA A 62 1.48 5.73 -12.60
N VAL A 63 1.72 5.80 -13.91
CA VAL A 63 3.10 5.80 -14.43
C VAL A 63 3.76 7.11 -14.01
N GLY A 64 4.94 7.03 -13.41
CA GLY A 64 5.63 8.18 -12.82
C GLY A 64 5.04 8.64 -11.49
N ALA A 65 4.23 7.81 -10.82
CA ALA A 65 3.77 8.08 -9.48
C ALA A 65 4.96 8.18 -8.50
N PRO A 66 4.91 9.07 -7.50
CA PRO A 66 6.04 9.28 -6.58
C PRO A 66 6.42 8.03 -5.79
N LEU A 67 5.44 7.16 -5.49
CA LEU A 67 5.61 5.89 -4.78
C LEU A 67 5.15 4.73 -5.68
N GLN A 68 5.55 4.78 -6.96
CA GLN A 68 5.07 3.82 -7.95
C GLN A 68 5.38 2.37 -7.57
N ILE A 69 4.33 1.55 -7.40
CA ILE A 69 4.48 0.12 -7.12
C ILE A 69 4.82 -0.70 -8.37
N ASN A 70 5.53 -1.81 -8.16
CA ASN A 70 5.92 -2.74 -9.21
C ASN A 70 4.77 -3.70 -9.59
N ILE A 71 3.94 -3.29 -10.55
CA ILE A 71 2.83 -4.09 -11.10
C ILE A 71 2.82 -4.07 -12.63
N THR A 72 2.20 -5.08 -13.23
CA THR A 72 2.06 -5.21 -14.69
C THR A 72 1.20 -4.09 -15.30
N CYS A 73 1.44 -3.78 -16.58
CA CYS A 73 0.61 -2.82 -17.32
C CYS A 73 -0.87 -3.22 -17.35
N GLU A 74 -1.15 -4.52 -17.46
CA GLU A 74 -2.52 -5.07 -17.39
C GLU A 74 -3.20 -4.71 -16.06
N THR A 75 -2.55 -5.01 -14.93
CA THR A 75 -3.10 -4.72 -13.60
C THR A 75 -3.33 -3.21 -13.40
N ARG A 76 -2.41 -2.38 -13.94
CA ARG A 76 -2.52 -0.92 -13.88
C ARG A 76 -3.73 -0.41 -14.66
N GLU A 77 -3.98 -0.98 -15.83
CA GLU A 77 -5.10 -0.60 -16.70
C GLU A 77 -6.45 -1.05 -16.11
N GLU A 78 -6.52 -2.25 -15.52
CA GLU A 78 -7.70 -2.73 -14.80
C GLU A 78 -8.11 -1.74 -13.69
N ILE A 79 -7.14 -1.28 -12.90
CA ILE A 79 -7.38 -0.27 -11.85
C ILE A 79 -7.83 1.05 -12.48
N ARG A 80 -7.19 1.50 -13.56
CA ARG A 80 -7.55 2.77 -14.23
C ARG A 80 -9.01 2.77 -14.66
N ILE A 81 -9.51 1.66 -15.21
CA ILE A 81 -10.90 1.51 -15.67
C ILE A 81 -11.88 1.52 -14.48
N SER A 82 -11.52 0.85 -13.38
CA SER A 82 -12.37 0.75 -12.19
C SER A 82 -12.51 2.06 -11.40
N LEU A 83 -11.64 3.05 -11.63
CA LEU A 83 -11.75 4.39 -11.01
C LEU A 83 -13.06 5.13 -11.30
N SER A 84 -13.75 4.78 -12.40
CA SER A 84 -15.05 5.37 -12.75
C SER A 84 -16.13 4.99 -11.73
N ASN A 85 -16.10 3.75 -11.23
CA ASN A 85 -16.98 3.24 -10.20
C ASN A 85 -16.20 2.32 -9.23
N PRO A 86 -15.46 2.91 -8.28
CA PRO A 86 -14.54 2.16 -7.43
C PRO A 86 -15.30 1.35 -6.40
N LYS A 87 -15.21 0.03 -6.56
CA LYS A 87 -15.70 -0.98 -5.61
C LYS A 87 -14.64 -1.30 -4.54
N PRO A 88 -15.02 -1.89 -3.40
CA PRO A 88 -14.05 -2.24 -2.34
C PRO A 88 -12.89 -3.14 -2.78
N ASP A 89 -13.06 -3.90 -3.86
CA ASP A 89 -12.08 -4.81 -4.45
C ASP A 89 -11.23 -4.18 -5.57
N CYS A 90 -11.38 -2.88 -5.84
CA CYS A 90 -10.69 -2.13 -6.90
C CYS A 90 -9.17 -2.37 -6.96
N PHE A 91 -8.53 -2.55 -5.81
CA PHE A 91 -7.07 -2.74 -5.70
C PHE A 91 -6.66 -4.17 -5.33
N SER A 92 -7.60 -5.11 -5.17
CA SER A 92 -7.32 -6.44 -4.60
C SER A 92 -6.27 -7.25 -5.38
N ARG A 93 -6.24 -7.14 -6.72
CA ARG A 93 -5.22 -7.81 -7.54
C ARG A 93 -3.82 -7.23 -7.28
N ALA A 94 -3.68 -5.91 -7.39
CA ALA A 94 -2.41 -5.24 -7.12
C ALA A 94 -1.95 -5.44 -5.68
N GLN A 95 -2.86 -5.40 -4.72
CA GLN A 95 -2.54 -5.63 -3.31
C GLN A 95 -1.97 -7.03 -3.06
N LYS A 96 -2.51 -8.06 -3.72
CA LYS A 96 -1.96 -9.43 -3.64
C LYS A 96 -0.55 -9.51 -4.24
N ILE A 97 -0.30 -8.85 -5.37
CA ILE A 97 1.02 -8.81 -6.01
C ILE A 97 2.03 -8.15 -5.07
N VAL A 98 1.70 -6.97 -4.54
CA VAL A 98 2.57 -6.22 -3.63
C VAL A 98 2.83 -6.97 -2.32
N HIS A 99 1.81 -7.61 -1.75
CA HIS A 99 1.98 -8.47 -0.59
C HIS A 99 2.93 -9.64 -0.86
N SER A 100 2.78 -10.31 -2.01
CA SER A 100 3.67 -11.40 -2.43
C SER A 100 5.11 -10.90 -2.63
N LEU A 101 5.29 -9.71 -3.20
CA LEU A 101 6.61 -9.08 -3.35
C LEU A 101 7.28 -8.86 -1.99
N MET A 102 6.58 -8.24 -1.03
CA MET A 102 7.12 -8.08 0.32
C MET A 102 7.41 -9.42 0.99
N GLN A 103 6.51 -10.40 0.86
CA GLN A 103 6.65 -11.72 1.48
C GLN A 103 7.85 -12.51 0.96
N HIS A 104 8.21 -12.37 -0.32
CA HIS A 104 9.29 -13.13 -0.94
C HIS A 104 10.62 -12.37 -1.04
N ASP A 105 10.60 -11.04 -0.98
CA ASP A 105 11.80 -10.21 -1.13
C ASP A 105 12.23 -9.55 0.19
N SER A 106 11.50 -8.54 0.65
CA SER A 106 11.90 -7.73 1.81
C SER A 106 11.72 -8.45 3.15
N TYR A 107 10.66 -9.26 3.31
CA TYR A 107 10.34 -9.91 4.59
C TYR A 107 11.38 -10.97 5.01
N PRO A 108 11.87 -11.86 4.13
CA PRO A 108 12.94 -12.80 4.47
C PRO A 108 14.26 -12.12 4.84
N ARG A 109 14.54 -10.93 4.29
CA ARG A 109 15.71 -10.12 4.68
C ARG A 109 15.47 -9.41 6.00
N PHE A 110 14.27 -8.86 6.21
CA PHE A 110 13.87 -8.21 7.46
C PHE A 110 14.07 -9.12 8.68
N ILE A 111 13.58 -10.36 8.66
CA ILE A 111 13.72 -11.29 9.79
C ILE A 111 15.19 -11.69 10.10
N LYS A 112 16.09 -11.54 9.12
CA LYS A 112 17.54 -11.78 9.26
C LYS A 112 18.31 -10.49 9.60
N SER A 113 17.67 -9.34 9.49
CA SER A 113 18.31 -8.04 9.71
C SER A 113 18.58 -7.81 11.20
N GLN A 114 19.61 -7.03 11.50
CA GLN A 114 19.91 -6.60 12.87
C GLN A 114 18.74 -5.81 13.48
N VAL A 115 17.97 -5.11 12.65
CA VAL A 115 16.79 -4.33 13.07
C VAL A 115 15.75 -5.24 13.73
N TYR A 116 15.45 -6.40 13.13
CA TYR A 116 14.53 -7.38 13.72
C TYR A 116 15.12 -8.12 14.92
N GLN A 117 16.42 -8.44 14.87
CA GLN A 117 17.10 -9.14 15.98
C GLN A 117 17.26 -8.27 17.24
N ALA A 118 17.11 -6.95 17.11
CA ALA A 118 17.16 -6.00 18.21
C ALA A 118 15.77 -5.65 18.80
N LEU A 119 14.70 -6.30 18.32
CA LEU A 119 13.33 -6.15 18.84
C LEU A 119 13.05 -6.94 20.12
#